data_AF-A0A183LI89-F1
#
_entry.id   AF-A0A183LI89-F1
#
_cell.length_a   1.000
_cell.length_b   1.000
_cell.length_c   1.000
_cell.angle_alpha   90.00
_cell.angle_beta   90.00
_cell.angle_gamma   90.00
#
_symmetry.space_group_name_H-M   'P 1'
#
loop_
_entity.id
_entity.type
_entity.pdbx_description
1 polymer ?
#
loop_
_entity_poly.entity_id
_entity_poly.type
_entity_poly.pdbx_seq_one_letter_code
_entity_poly.pdbx_strand_id
1 'polypeptide(L)' 'MRRYNLEVLGISETHWTQVGQQRLASGKLLLYFGHDEENAPHTQAVALMLSKQAQSSLIGWGSHGPRVIKASFK' A
#
# COMPACT_ATOMS: atom_id res chain seq x y z
N MET A 1 1.82 11.82 6.33
CA MET A 1 0.39 11.79 6.71
C MET A 1 0.02 12.85 7.76
N ARG A 2 0.64 12.87 8.96
CA ARG A 2 0.25 13.81 10.05
C ARG A 2 0.24 15.30 9.67
N ARG A 3 1.28 15.80 8.98
CA ARG A 3 1.37 17.21 8.56
C ARG A 3 0.21 17.67 7.69
N TYR A 4 -0.35 16.77 6.88
CA TYR A 4 -1.42 17.06 5.93
C TYR A 4 -2.76 16.42 6.32
N ASN A 5 -2.86 15.87 7.54
CA ASN A 5 -4.02 15.15 8.04
C ASN A 5 -4.59 14.10 7.04
N LEU A 6 -3.70 13.35 6.39
CA LEU A 6 -4.11 12.33 5.41
C LEU A 6 -4.57 11.05 6.09
N GLU A 7 -5.68 10.50 5.58
CA GLU A 7 -6.22 9.19 5.98
C GLU A 7 -5.69 8.04 5.12
N VAL A 8 -5.46 8.33 3.83
CA VAL A 8 -4.90 7.40 2.84
C VAL A 8 -3.78 8.10 2.09
N LEU A 9 -2.69 7.38 1.82
CA LEU A 9 -1.56 7.84 1.01
C LEU A 9 -1.15 6.76 0.04
N GLY A 10 -1.23 7.06 -1.27
CA GLY A 10 -0.66 6.22 -2.32
C GLY A 10 0.83 6.50 -2.52
N ILE A 11 1.61 5.46 -2.74
CA ILE A 11 3.04 5.51 -3.02
C ILE A 11 3.28 4.65 -4.26
N SER A 12 3.94 5.21 -5.27
CA SER A 12 4.35 4.50 -6.49
C SER A 12 5.85 4.28 -6.49
N GLU A 13 6.32 3.32 -7.30
CA GLU A 13 7.74 2.99 -7.50
C GLU A 13 8.46 2.64 -6.19
N THR A 14 7.77 1.87 -5.33
CA THR A 14 8.43 1.35 -4.14
C THR A 14 9.42 0.25 -4.55
N HIS A 15 10.54 0.06 -3.85
CA HIS A 15 11.45 -1.07 -4.16
C HIS A 15 10.98 -2.40 -3.51
N TRP A 16 9.68 -2.55 -3.28
CA TRP A 16 9.11 -3.78 -2.75
C TRP A 16 8.98 -4.81 -3.88
N THR A 17 9.41 -6.04 -3.63
CA THR A 17 9.35 -7.15 -4.61
C THR A 17 8.17 -8.09 -4.35
N GLN A 18 7.58 -8.05 -3.16
CA GLN A 18 6.53 -8.97 -2.74
C GLN A 18 5.17 -8.30 -2.56
N VAL A 19 4.14 -9.12 -2.35
CA VAL A 19 2.80 -8.67 -1.95
C VAL A 19 2.65 -8.88 -0.45
N GLY A 20 2.19 -7.86 0.26
CA GLY A 20 2.02 -8.01 1.70
C GLY A 20 1.37 -6.83 2.39
N GLN A 21 1.26 -7.01 3.71
CA GLN A 21 0.79 -5.99 4.63
C GLN A 21 1.75 -5.87 5.80
N GLN A 22 2.01 -4.64 6.24
CA GLN A 22 2.87 -4.37 7.39
C GLN A 22 2.26 -3.32 8.30
N ARG A 23 2.26 -3.58 9.61
CA ARG A 23 1.90 -2.58 10.62
C ARG A 23 3.13 -1.80 11.02
N LEU A 24 3.11 -0.49 10.82
CA LEU A 24 4.19 0.40 11.24
C LEU A 24 4.13 0.65 12.76
N ALA A 25 5.26 1.00 13.38
CA ALA A 25 5.31 1.38 14.80
C ALA A 25 4.33 2.51 15.17
N SER A 26 4.01 3.38 14.21
CA SER A 26 3.01 4.44 14.39
C SER A 26 1.54 3.96 14.40
N GLY A 27 1.31 2.65 14.25
CA GLY A 27 0.00 2.02 14.18
C GLY A 27 -0.72 2.19 12.84
N LYS A 28 -0.03 2.65 11.81
CA LYS A 28 -0.55 2.72 10.43
C LYS A 28 -0.39 1.37 9.74
N LEU A 29 -1.28 1.09 8.79
CA LEU A 29 -1.21 -0.10 7.96
C LEU A 29 -0.61 0.27 6.60
N LEU A 30 0.42 -0.47 6.18
CA LEU A 30 1.00 -0.39 4.85
C LEU A 30 0.57 -1.63 4.06
N LEU A 31 -0.10 -1.44 2.95
CA LEU A 31 -0.43 -2.47 1.96
C LEU A 31 0.50 -2.26 0.78
N TYR A 32 1.18 -3.30 0.31
CA TYR A 32 2.11 -3.16 -0.80
C TYR A 32 1.99 -4.33 -1.76
N PHE A 33 2.23 -4.02 -3.03
CA PHE A 33 2.27 -4.97 -4.12
C PHE A 33 3.54 -4.68 -4.92
N GLY A 34 4.40 -5.69 -5.03
CA GLY A 34 5.65 -5.66 -5.77
C GLY A 34 5.74 -6.83 -6.75
N HIS A 35 6.64 -6.71 -7.72
CA HIS A 35 6.95 -7.81 -8.64
C HIS A 35 8.23 -8.51 -8.17
N ASP A 36 8.21 -9.85 -8.11
CA ASP A 36 9.28 -10.67 -7.52
C ASP A 36 10.56 -10.75 -8.36
N GLU A 37 10.59 -10.15 -9.56
CA GLU A 37 11.80 -10.16 -10.39
C GLU A 37 12.88 -9.21 -9.83
N GLU A 38 13.92 -9.81 -9.28
CA GLU A 38 15.14 -9.18 -8.76
C GLU A 38 15.82 -8.21 -9.76
N ASN A 39 15.59 -8.41 -11.07
CA ASN A 39 16.14 -7.60 -12.16
C ASN A 39 15.06 -6.83 -12.96
N ALA A 40 13.78 -6.88 -12.55
CA ALA A 40 12.77 -6.07 -13.19
C ALA A 40 12.98 -4.59 -12.85
N PRO A 41 12.72 -3.69 -13.80
CA PRO A 41 12.79 -2.26 -13.52
C PRO A 41 11.86 -1.95 -12.33
N HIS A 42 12.40 -1.39 -11.25
CA HIS A 42 11.75 -1.05 -9.94
C HIS A 42 10.51 -0.12 -10.02
N THR A 43 9.97 0.03 -11.21
CA THR A 43 8.85 0.84 -11.64
C THR A 43 7.47 0.23 -11.35
N GLN A 44 7.40 -1.04 -10.92
CA GLN A 44 6.12 -1.75 -10.82
C GLN A 44 5.49 -1.79 -9.44
N ALA A 45 6.24 -1.53 -8.38
CA ALA A 45 5.65 -1.69 -7.07
C ALA A 45 4.86 -0.46 -6.64
N VAL A 46 3.77 -0.71 -5.94
CA VAL A 46 2.86 0.29 -5.41
C VAL A 46 2.51 -0.05 -3.97
N ALA A 47 2.21 0.99 -3.19
CA ALA A 47 1.78 0.83 -1.81
C ALA A 47 0.67 1.82 -1.43
N LEU A 48 -0.17 1.40 -0.49
CA LEU A 48 -1.14 2.24 0.20
C LEU A 48 -0.79 2.28 1.69
N MET A 49 -0.61 3.47 2.22
CA MET A 49 -0.50 3.69 3.66
C MET A 49 -1.82 4.23 4.21
N LEU A 50 -2.34 3.55 5.21
CA LEU A 50 -3.63 3.83 5.84
C LEU A 50 -3.41 4.31 7.28
N SER A 51 -4.17 5.33 7.68
CA SER A 51 -4.31 5.71 9.08
C SER A 51 -5.02 4.59 9.88
N LYS A 52 -5.09 4.75 11.21
CA LYS A 52 -5.89 3.86 12.05
C LYS A 52 -7.39 3.93 11.71
N GLN A 53 -7.89 5.11 11.33
CA GLN A 53 -9.29 5.30 10.98
C GLN A 53 -9.61 4.69 9.62
N ALA A 54 -8.79 4.95 8.59
CA ALA A 54 -8.94 4.31 7.29
C ALA A 54 -8.81 2.78 7.37
N GLN A 55 -7.93 2.26 8.24
CA GLN A 55 -7.82 0.83 8.51
C GLN A 55 -9.13 0.25 9.06
N SER A 56 -9.81 0.94 9.99
CA SER A 56 -11.08 0.47 10.55
C SER A 56 -12.23 0.44 9.55
N SER A 57 -12.14 1.24 8.49
CA SER A 57 -13.11 1.26 7.40
C SER A 57 -12.73 0.34 6.24
N LEU A 58 -11.54 -0.27 6.21
CA LEU A 58 -11.11 -1.12 5.11
C LEU A 58 -11.93 -2.42 5.08
N ILE A 59 -12.66 -2.65 3.98
CA ILE A 59 -13.43 -3.87 3.74
C ILE A 59 -12.54 -4.96 3.14
N GLY A 60 -11.64 -4.58 2.23
CA GLY A 60 -10.76 -5.50 1.55
C GLY A 60 -9.87 -4.79 0.55
N TRP A 61 -8.80 -5.47 0.15
CA TRP A 61 -7.89 -4.98 -0.88
C TRP A 61 -7.33 -6.15 -1.70
N GLY A 62 -6.85 -5.85 -2.90
CA GLY A 62 -6.17 -6.79 -3.77
C GLY A 62 -5.47 -6.07 -4.91
N SER A 63 -4.74 -6.82 -5.74
CA SER A 63 -4.14 -6.26 -6.95
C SER A 63 -5.10 -6.32 -8.13
N HIS A 64 -5.03 -5.32 -9.00
CA HIS A 64 -5.75 -5.28 -10.28
C HIS A 64 -4.75 -5.06 -11.43
N GLY A 65 -3.76 -5.94 -11.49
CA GLY A 65 -2.61 -5.85 -12.39
C GLY A 65 -1.31 -5.42 -11.67
N PRO A 66 -0.18 -5.35 -12.39
CA PRO A 66 1.15 -5.20 -11.79
C PRO A 66 1.36 -3.92 -10.98
N ARG A 67 0.61 -2.86 -11.27
CA ARG A 67 0.78 -1.50 -10.70
C ARG A 67 -0.47 -0.94 -10.03
N VAL A 68 -1.49 -1.76 -9.81
CA VAL A 68 -2.78 -1.27 -9.32
C VAL A 68 -3.15 -2.02 -8.05
N ILE A 69 -3.30 -1.30 -6.95
CA ILE A 69 -3.96 -1.79 -5.75
C ILE A 69 -5.39 -1.27 -5.77
N LYS A 70 -6.34 -2.20 -5.70
CA LYS A 70 -7.75 -1.90 -5.45
C LYS A 70 -8.02 -2.09 -3.97
N ALA A 71 -8.55 -1.06 -3.32
CA ALA A 71 -8.99 -1.11 -1.93
C ALA A 71 -10.43 -0.60 -1.83
N SER A 72 -11.25 -1.28 -1.03
CA SER A 72 -12.64 -0.92 -0.76
C SER A 72 -12.78 -0.54 0.70
N PHE A 73 -13.53 0.53 0.97
CA PHE A 73 -13.81 1.03 2.31
C PHE A 73 -15.33 1.07 2.55
N LYS A 74 -15.75 0.96 3.81
CA LYS A 74 -17.14 1.13 4.26
C LYS A 74 -17.63 2.56 4.09
#